data_AF-A0A2D7B1I6-F1
#
_entry.id   AF-A0A2D7B1I6-F1
#
_cell.length_a   1.000
_cell.length_b   1.000
_cell.length_c   1.000
_cell.angle_alpha   90.00
_cell.angle_beta   90.00
_cell.angle_gamma   90.00
#
_symmetry.space_group_name_H-M   'P 1'
#
loop_
_entity.id
_entity.type
_entity.pdbx_description
1 polymer ?
#
loop_
_entity_poly.entity_id
_entity_poly.type
_entity_poly.pdbx_seq_one_letter_code
_entity_poly.pdbx_strand_id
1 'polypeptide(L)'
;MAAAPVKTRITDMLGIEKPIIQAAMGWIARAPLSSAFSNAGGMGIIETSSGELDVIRDEILKMKDLTDKPFGVNVAQAFVRDPNIVDFIIDQGIKFVTTSAGDP
;
A
#
# COMPACT_ATOMS: atom_id res chain seq x y z
N MET A 1 2.79 -8.63 27.83
CA MET A 1 3.39 -7.33 27.47
C MET A 1 3.67 -7.36 25.97
N ALA A 2 3.30 -6.30 25.24
CA ALA A 2 3.74 -6.18 23.84
C ALA A 2 5.27 -6.02 23.83
N ALA A 3 5.95 -6.68 22.88
CA ALA A 3 7.39 -6.51 22.69
C ALA A 3 7.70 -5.04 22.37
N ALA A 4 8.88 -4.56 22.79
CA ALA A 4 9.31 -3.20 22.48
C ALA A 4 9.39 -3.00 20.95
N PRO A 5 9.06 -1.81 20.42
CA PRO A 5 9.12 -1.54 18.99
C PRO A 5 10.53 -1.75 18.42
N VAL A 6 10.64 -2.47 17.31
CA VAL A 6 11.92 -2.73 16.63
C VAL A 6 12.27 -1.51 15.78
N LYS A 7 13.26 -0.71 16.19
CA LYS A 7 13.70 0.45 15.43
C LYS A 7 14.68 0.08 14.32
N THR A 8 14.35 0.49 13.09
CA THR A 8 15.17 0.35 11.88
C THR A 8 14.99 1.57 11.00
N ARG A 9 15.84 1.71 9.97
CA ARG A 9 15.66 2.73 8.92
C ARG A 9 14.27 2.67 8.26
N ILE A 10 13.67 1.48 8.17
CA ILE A 10 12.36 1.28 7.54
C ILE A 10 11.23 1.76 8.45
N THR A 11 11.27 1.43 9.75
CA THR A 11 10.25 1.91 10.70
C THR A 11 10.26 3.44 10.80
N ASP A 12 11.45 4.05 10.82
CA ASP A 12 11.60 5.50 10.89
C ASP A 12 11.14 6.20 9.60
N MET A 13 11.48 5.65 8.44
CA MET A 13 11.11 6.21 7.13
C MET A 13 9.61 6.12 6.87
N LEU A 14 8.98 5.00 7.23
CA LEU A 14 7.59 4.71 6.89
C LEU A 14 6.60 5.03 8.01
N GLY A 15 7.07 5.33 9.22
CA GLY A 15 6.22 5.59 10.38
C GLY A 15 5.45 4.35 10.85
N ILE A 16 6.04 3.16 10.73
CA ILE A 16 5.43 1.87 11.11
C ILE A 16 6.14 1.26 12.33
N GLU A 17 5.44 0.38 13.05
CA GLU A 17 5.93 -0.21 14.31
C GLU A 17 6.81 -1.44 14.09
N LYS A 18 6.54 -2.19 13.01
CA LYS A 18 7.21 -3.44 12.64
C LYS A 18 7.87 -3.25 11.28
N PRO A 19 9.15 -3.61 11.09
CA PRO A 19 9.85 -3.50 9.81
C PRO A 19 9.43 -4.63 8.85
N ILE A 20 8.12 -4.81 8.66
CA ILE A 20 7.52 -5.84 7.83
C ILE A 20 6.58 -5.14 6.86
N ILE A 21 6.74 -5.44 5.58
CA ILE A 21 5.97 -4.87 4.48
C ILE A 21 5.23 -6.02 3.82
N GLN A 22 3.92 -5.89 3.66
CA GLN A 22 3.11 -6.87 2.97
C GLN A 22 3.34 -6.77 1.46
N ALA A 23 3.70 -7.89 0.83
CA ALA A 23 3.93 -7.95 -0.61
C ALA A 23 2.63 -7.73 -1.40
N ALA A 24 2.64 -6.81 -2.37
CA ALA A 24 1.49 -6.59 -3.24
C ALA A 24 1.23 -7.82 -4.14
N MET A 25 0.06 -8.44 -3.99
CA MET A 25 -0.35 -9.64 -4.70
C MET A 25 -1.65 -9.35 -5.42
N GLY A 26 -1.67 -9.49 -6.75
CA GLY A 26 -2.85 -9.21 -7.58
C GLY A 26 -4.09 -9.96 -7.08
N TRP A 27 -5.24 -9.30 -7.06
CA TRP A 27 -6.52 -9.77 -6.49
C TRP A 27 -6.56 -10.00 -4.97
N ILE A 28 -5.41 -10.15 -4.31
CA ILE A 28 -5.33 -10.53 -2.90
C ILE A 28 -5.12 -9.29 -2.03
N ALA A 29 -4.21 -8.40 -2.43
CA ALA A 29 -3.81 -7.22 -1.68
C ALA A 29 -4.81 -6.06 -1.85
N ARG A 30 -6.03 -6.29 -1.35
CA ARG A 30 -7.15 -5.34 -1.27
C ARG A 30 -7.27 -4.75 0.13
N ALA A 31 -8.14 -3.76 0.31
CA ALA A 31 -8.27 -3.00 1.55
C ALA A 31 -8.46 -3.85 2.80
N PRO A 32 -9.25 -4.95 2.82
CA PRO A 32 -9.36 -5.78 4.02
C PRO A 32 -8.03 -6.37 4.48
N LEU A 33 -7.20 -6.85 3.56
CA LEU A 33 -5.88 -7.41 3.89
C LEU A 33 -4.89 -6.31 4.26
N SER A 34 -4.78 -5.29 3.41
CA SER A 34 -3.77 -4.23 3.58
C SER A 34 -4.05 -3.40 4.83
N SER A 35 -5.31 -3.06 5.14
CA SER A 35 -5.66 -2.34 6.36
C SER A 35 -5.42 -3.17 7.62
N ALA A 36 -5.76 -4.47 7.61
CA ALA A 36 -5.47 -5.35 8.74
C ALA A 36 -3.96 -5.42 9.03
N PHE A 37 -3.13 -5.44 7.98
CA PHE A 37 -1.68 -5.45 8.10
C PHE A 37 -1.13 -4.12 8.66
N SER A 38 -1.61 -2.98 8.16
CA SER A 38 -1.27 -1.65 8.67
C SER A 38 -1.70 -1.49 10.14
N ASN A 39 -2.91 -1.91 10.49
CA ASN A 39 -3.44 -1.90 11.86
C ASN A 39 -2.64 -2.82 12.80
N ALA A 40 -2.04 -3.89 12.28
CA ALA A 40 -1.13 -4.75 13.04
C ALA A 40 0.28 -4.14 13.21
N GLY A 41 0.53 -2.93 12.70
CA GLY A 41 1.78 -2.17 12.86
C GLY A 41 2.79 -2.36 11.75
N GLY A 42 2.46 -3.08 10.66
CA GLY A 42 3.30 -3.19 9.46
C GLY A 42 2.93 -2.16 8.39
N MET A 43 3.45 -2.33 7.18
CA MET A 43 3.05 -1.56 6.00
C MET A 43 2.17 -2.43 5.08
N GLY A 44 0.86 -2.17 5.08
CA GLY A 44 -0.05 -2.71 4.07
C GLY A 44 0.15 -2.03 2.73
N ILE A 45 0.01 -2.78 1.64
CA ILE A 45 0.13 -2.26 0.27
C ILE A 45 -1.08 -2.70 -0.55
N ILE A 46 -1.75 -1.76 -1.22
CA ILE A 46 -2.78 -2.07 -2.23
C ILE A 46 -2.10 -2.39 -3.56
N GLU A 47 -2.57 -3.44 -4.25
CA GLU A 47 -2.06 -3.86 -5.55
C GLU A 47 -2.68 -3.10 -6.73
N THR A 48 -1.92 -3.01 -7.83
CA THR A 48 -2.45 -2.62 -9.15
C THR A 48 -2.15 -3.64 -10.25
N SER A 49 -1.43 -4.73 -9.94
CA SER A 49 -0.92 -5.71 -10.90
C SER A 49 -1.99 -6.51 -11.61
N SER A 50 -3.20 -6.39 -11.10
CA SER A 50 -4.35 -7.11 -11.56
C SER A 50 -5.10 -6.38 -12.69
N GLY A 51 -4.99 -5.05 -12.74
CA GLY A 51 -5.50 -4.21 -13.83
C GLY A 51 -6.96 -3.75 -13.70
N GLU A 52 -7.70 -4.17 -12.67
CA GLU A 52 -9.06 -3.63 -12.39
C GLU A 52 -8.98 -2.25 -11.73
N LEU A 53 -8.56 -1.23 -12.48
CA LEU A 53 -8.22 0.07 -11.91
C LEU A 53 -9.40 0.75 -11.19
N ASP A 54 -10.63 0.56 -11.65
CA ASP A 54 -11.81 1.11 -10.97
C ASP A 54 -12.03 0.44 -9.61
N VAL A 55 -11.89 -0.88 -9.53
CA VAL A 55 -11.94 -1.62 -8.26
C VAL A 55 -10.77 -1.19 -7.36
N ILE A 56 -9.58 -0.99 -7.91
CA ILE A 56 -8.39 -0.57 -7.14
C ILE A 56 -8.61 0.82 -6.54
N ARG A 57 -9.21 1.76 -7.28
CA ARG A 57 -9.56 3.09 -6.74
C ARG A 57 -10.48 2.99 -5.55
N ASP A 58 -11.53 2.18 -5.66
CA ASP A 58 -12.47 1.96 -4.55
C ASP A 58 -11.76 1.35 -3.34
N GLU A 59 -10.85 0.41 -3.56
CA GLU A 59 -10.06 -0.21 -2.49
C GLU A 59 -9.08 0.79 -1.84
N ILE A 60 -8.45 1.69 -2.60
CA ILE A 60 -7.61 2.76 -2.05
C ILE A 60 -8.44 3.75 -1.22
N LEU A 61 -9.64 4.11 -1.69
CA LEU A 61 -10.54 5.00 -0.93
C LEU A 61 -10.99 4.34 0.37
N LYS A 62 -11.39 3.06 0.31
CA LYS A 62 -11.83 2.27 1.47
C LYS A 62 -10.76 2.10 2.54
N MET A 63 -9.47 2.15 2.19
CA MET A 63 -8.40 2.13 3.20
C MET A 63 -8.55 3.24 4.24
N LYS A 64 -9.03 4.43 3.85
CA LYS A 64 -9.23 5.57 4.76
C LYS A 64 -10.31 5.31 5.83
N ASP A 65 -11.26 4.42 5.53
CA ASP A 65 -12.30 4.01 6.48
C ASP A 65 -11.84 2.87 7.40
N LEU A 66 -10.82 2.12 6.99
CA LEU A 66 -10.37 0.90 7.68
C LEU A 66 -9.10 1.09 8.52
N THR A 67 -8.32 2.13 8.27
CA THR A 67 -7.09 2.40 9.01
C THR A 67 -6.71 3.88 9.01
N ASP A 68 -6.20 4.35 10.15
CA ASP A 68 -5.52 5.63 10.30
C ASP A 68 -3.98 5.49 10.20
N LYS A 69 -3.49 4.25 10.01
CA LYS A 69 -2.06 3.92 9.92
C LYS A 69 -1.55 4.10 8.49
N PRO A 70 -0.22 4.31 8.32
CA PRO A 70 0.38 4.36 6.99
C PRO A 70 0.10 3.11 6.16
N PHE A 71 -0.15 3.31 4.87
CA PHE A 71 -0.21 2.26 3.85
C PHE A 71 0.39 2.76 2.54
N GLY A 72 0.69 1.82 1.65
CA GLY A 72 1.23 2.12 0.33
C GLY A 72 0.39 1.56 -0.81
N VAL A 73 0.84 1.86 -2.02
CA VAL A 73 0.27 1.32 -3.27
C VAL A 73 1.40 0.75 -4.12
N ASN A 74 1.20 -0.40 -4.74
CA ASN A 74 2.09 -0.90 -5.78
C ASN A 74 1.62 -0.40 -7.14
N VAL A 75 2.53 0.11 -7.96
CA VAL A 75 2.30 0.46 -9.37
C VAL A 75 3.01 -0.56 -10.25
N ALA A 76 2.25 -1.49 -10.80
CA ALA A 76 2.75 -2.53 -11.69
C ALA A 76 2.74 -2.03 -13.14
N GLN A 77 3.83 -1.40 -13.57
CA GLN A 77 3.84 -0.51 -14.74
C GLN A 77 3.42 -1.19 -16.05
N ALA A 78 3.82 -2.45 -16.28
CA ALA A 78 3.39 -3.20 -17.46
C ALA A 78 1.88 -3.50 -17.52
N PHE A 79 1.20 -3.48 -16.37
CA PHE A 79 -0.22 -3.86 -16.23
C PHE A 79 -1.14 -2.65 -16.03
N VAL A 80 -0.59 -1.54 -15.57
CA VAL A 80 -1.33 -0.30 -15.37
C VAL A 80 -1.25 0.55 -16.64
N ARG A 81 -2.39 0.62 -17.35
CA ARG A 81 -2.49 1.37 -18.63
C ARG A 81 -3.01 2.79 -18.48
N ASP A 82 -3.53 3.14 -17.31
CA ASP A 82 -4.03 4.49 -17.04
C ASP A 82 -2.87 5.38 -16.56
N PRO A 83 -2.49 6.41 -17.35
CA PRO A 83 -1.43 7.32 -16.94
C PRO A 83 -1.79 8.14 -15.68
N ASN A 84 -3.09 8.30 -15.37
CA ASN A 84 -3.55 9.15 -14.26
C ASN A 84 -3.59 8.41 -12.92
N ILE A 85 -3.23 7.12 -12.87
CA ILE A 85 -3.19 6.35 -11.62
C ILE A 85 -2.22 6.96 -10.60
N VAL A 86 -1.10 7.52 -11.06
CA VAL A 86 -0.08 8.12 -10.21
C VAL A 86 -0.63 9.42 -9.62
N ASP A 87 -1.27 10.25 -10.44
CA ASP A 87 -1.93 11.47 -9.98
C ASP A 87 -3.02 11.14 -8.95
N PHE A 88 -3.83 10.12 -9.21
CA PHE A 88 -4.83 9.64 -8.25
C PHE A 88 -4.19 9.22 -6.92
N ILE A 89 -3.09 8.44 -6.95
CA ILE A 89 -2.37 8.01 -5.73
C ILE A 89 -1.84 9.24 -4.95
N ILE A 90 -1.31 10.23 -5.66
CA ILE A 90 -0.83 11.49 -5.08
C ILE A 90 -1.99 12.26 -4.42
N ASP A 91 -3.11 12.41 -5.11
CA ASP A 91 -4.31 13.09 -4.63
C ASP A 91 -4.91 12.41 -3.39
N GLN A 92 -4.77 11.09 -3.28
CA GLN A 92 -5.18 10.36 -2.08
C GLN A 92 -4.24 10.55 -0.88
N GLY A 93 -3.10 11.21 -1.06
CA GLY A 93 -2.14 11.52 -0.01
C GLY A 93 -1.18 10.37 0.31
N ILE A 94 -1.11 9.34 -0.53
CA ILE A 94 -0.25 8.17 -0.32
C ILE A 94 1.23 8.60 -0.37
N LYS A 95 2.01 8.16 0.62
CA LYS A 95 3.42 8.55 0.77
C LYS A 95 4.41 7.44 0.41
N PHE A 96 3.94 6.20 0.32
CA PHE A 96 4.78 5.06 0.00
C PHE A 96 4.27 4.34 -1.23
N VAL A 97 5.11 4.25 -2.26
CA VAL A 97 4.83 3.55 -3.51
C VAL A 97 5.92 2.52 -3.76
N THR A 98 5.51 1.33 -4.18
CA THR A 98 6.42 0.33 -4.74
C THR A 98 6.14 0.21 -6.24
N THR A 99 7.15 -0.04 -7.05
CA THR A 99 6.99 -0.24 -8.49
C THR A 99 7.42 -1.66 -8.87
N SER A 100 6.79 -2.21 -9.90
CA SER A 100 7.14 -3.51 -10.45
C SER A 100 6.92 -3.55 -11.96
N ALA A 101 7.53 -4.53 -12.63
CA ALA A 101 7.33 -4.79 -14.06
C ALA A 101 7.49 -3.55 -14.97
N GLY A 102 8.54 -2.75 -14.76
CA GLY A 102 8.86 -1.55 -15.55
C GLY A 102 10.09 -0.80 -15.04
N ASP A 103 10.28 0.43 -15.51
CA ASP A 103 11.38 1.34 -15.17
C ASP A 103 10.80 2.64 -14.55
N PRO A 104 10.91 2.82 -13.21
CA PRO A 104 10.27 3.91 -12.46
C PRO A 104 10.96 5.27 -12.52
#